data_AF-A0A5C8U9S6-F1
#
_entry.id   AF-A0A5C8U9S6-F1
#
_cell.length_a   1.000
_cell.length_b   1.000
_cell.length_c   1.000
_cell.angle_alpha   90.00
_cell.angle_beta   90.00
_cell.angle_gamma   90.00
#
_symmetry.space_group_name_H-M   'P 1'
#
loop_
_entity.id
_entity.type
_entity.pdbx_description
1 polymer ?
#
loop_
_entity_poly.entity_id
_entity_poly.type
_entity_poly.pdbx_seq_one_letter_code
_entity_poly.pdbx_strand_id
1 'polypeptide(L)'
;MNAPKHAPGYVPNPAYTQEDWDEVSENPEWTEDDFKAARPFAEVFPELAEKLRKSRGAQKAPTKQLVSLRIDRDVLERFKASGPGWQSRMNEALRLAAPNLPTA
;
A
#
# COMPACT_ATOMS: atom_id res chain seq x y z
N MET A 1 -36.69 -4.34 -14.59
CA MET A 1 -36.15 -3.33 -13.65
C MET A 1 -34.78 -2.95 -14.17
N ASN A 2 -34.56 -1.69 -14.58
CA ASN A 2 -33.26 -1.26 -15.07
C ASN A 2 -32.30 -1.12 -13.89
N ALA A 3 -31.13 -1.75 -13.97
CA ALA A 3 -30.08 -1.58 -12.98
C ALA A 3 -29.64 -0.10 -12.92
N PRO A 4 -29.24 0.42 -11.75
CA PRO A 4 -28.69 1.76 -11.66
C PRO A 4 -27.38 1.85 -12.47
N LYS A 5 -27.21 2.96 -13.22
CA LYS A 5 -26.03 3.23 -14.07
C LYS A 5 -24.69 3.15 -13.33
N HIS A 6 -24.69 3.34 -12.01
CA HIS A 6 -23.49 3.30 -11.17
C HIS A 6 -23.71 2.52 -9.88
N ALA A 7 -22.61 2.03 -9.30
CA ALA A 7 -22.62 1.34 -8.02
C ALA A 7 -23.10 2.25 -6.87
N PRO A 8 -23.76 1.70 -5.82
CA PRO A 8 -24.12 2.47 -4.64
C PRO A 8 -22.92 3.19 -4.03
N GLY A 9 -23.03 4.50 -3.81
CA GLY A 9 -21.94 5.33 -3.28
C GLY A 9 -20.97 5.85 -4.34
N TYR A 10 -21.29 5.76 -5.63
CA TYR A 10 -20.54 6.46 -6.67
C TYR A 10 -20.55 7.97 -6.43
N VAL A 11 -19.35 8.53 -6.31
CA VAL A 11 -19.12 9.98 -6.28
C VAL A 11 -18.38 10.32 -7.57
N PRO A 12 -18.93 11.19 -8.44
CA PRO A 12 -18.23 11.62 -9.65
C PRO A 12 -16.87 12.22 -9.31
N ASN A 13 -15.87 11.92 -10.14
CA ASN A 13 -14.56 12.54 -9.99
C ASN A 13 -14.69 14.03 -10.33
N PRO A 14 -14.35 14.97 -9.43
CA PRO A 14 -14.48 16.40 -9.72
C PRO A 14 -13.53 16.88 -10.84
N ALA A 15 -12.50 16.10 -11.17
CA ALA A 15 -11.56 16.42 -12.25
C ALA A 15 -11.98 15.90 -13.63
N TYR A 16 -12.95 14.98 -13.71
CA TYR A 16 -13.40 14.37 -14.98
C TYR A 16 -14.92 14.14 -14.94
N THR A 17 -15.63 14.82 -15.83
CA THR A 17 -17.07 14.72 -16.04
C THR A 17 -17.47 13.40 -16.70
N GLN A 18 -18.76 13.06 -16.71
CA GLN A 18 -19.23 11.87 -17.40
C GLN A 18 -19.01 11.99 -18.91
N GLU A 19 -19.14 13.20 -19.45
CA GLU A 19 -18.88 13.53 -20.84
C GLU A 19 -17.41 13.24 -21.22
N ASP A 20 -16.45 13.56 -20.34
CA ASP A 20 -15.03 13.25 -20.56
C ASP A 20 -14.78 11.73 -20.63
N TRP A 21 -15.54 10.94 -19.86
CA TRP A 21 -15.47 9.47 -19.89
C TRP A 21 -16.13 8.89 -21.14
N ASP A 22 -17.25 9.47 -21.57
CA ASP A 22 -17.98 9.05 -22.77
C ASP A 22 -17.18 9.37 -24.05
N GLU A 23 -16.37 10.43 -24.06
CA GLU A 23 -15.47 10.74 -25.18
C GLU A 23 -14.41 9.64 -25.41
N VAL A 24 -13.96 8.98 -24.35
CA VAL A 24 -12.92 7.93 -24.40
C VAL A 24 -13.48 6.52 -24.23
N SER A 25 -14.80 6.34 -24.21
CA SER A 25 -15.43 5.03 -23.98
C SER A 25 -15.28 4.08 -25.16
N GLU A 26 -15.11 4.63 -26.38
CA GLU A 26 -15.00 3.89 -27.64
C GLU A 26 -13.60 3.26 -27.82
N ASN A 27 -13.12 2.56 -26.80
CA ASN A 27 -11.90 1.76 -26.91
C ASN A 27 -12.24 0.40 -27.54
N PRO A 28 -11.70 0.06 -28.73
CA PRO A 28 -11.98 -1.22 -29.36
C PRO A 28 -11.58 -2.39 -28.46
N GLU A 29 -12.29 -3.51 -28.60
CA GLU A 29 -11.87 -4.75 -27.96
C GLU A 29 -10.50 -5.17 -28.47
N TRP A 30 -9.66 -5.65 -27.55
CA TRP A 30 -8.35 -6.18 -27.90
C TRP A 30 -8.52 -7.45 -28.75
N THR A 31 -7.89 -7.46 -29.92
CA THR A 31 -7.82 -8.63 -30.78
C THR A 31 -6.66 -9.54 -30.38
N GLU A 32 -6.66 -10.78 -30.90
CA GLU A 32 -5.55 -11.70 -30.68
C GLU A 32 -4.21 -11.16 -31.21
N ASP A 33 -4.26 -10.37 -32.29
CA ASP A 33 -3.07 -9.77 -32.90
C ASP A 33 -2.51 -8.62 -32.05
N ASP A 34 -3.37 -7.87 -31.34
CA ASP A 34 -2.94 -6.86 -30.36
C ASP A 34 -2.18 -7.50 -29.21
N PHE A 35 -2.64 -8.66 -28.72
CA PHE A 35 -1.93 -9.42 -27.68
C PHE A 35 -0.59 -9.97 -28.18
N LYS A 36 -0.50 -10.41 -29.44
CA LYS A 36 0.77 -10.85 -30.04
C LYS A 36 1.77 -9.70 -30.19
N ALA A 37 1.28 -8.49 -30.44
CA ALA A 37 2.10 -7.28 -30.55
C ALA A 37 2.46 -6.66 -29.18
N ALA A 38 1.83 -7.10 -28.08
CA ALA A 38 2.07 -6.55 -26.76
C ALA A 38 3.52 -6.77 -26.31
N ARG A 39 4.11 -5.72 -25.71
CA ARG A 39 5.48 -5.75 -25.19
C ARG A 39 5.50 -5.46 -23.69
N PRO A 40 6.42 -6.06 -22.93
CA PRO A 40 6.57 -5.75 -21.52
C PRO A 40 6.84 -4.26 -21.30
N PHE A 41 6.17 -3.66 -20.31
CA PHE A 41 6.34 -2.25 -19.96
C PHE A 41 7.81 -1.85 -19.75
N ALA A 42 8.60 -2.72 -19.09
CA ALA A 42 10.01 -2.46 -18.81
C ALA A 42 10.88 -2.44 -20.07
N GLU A 43 10.46 -3.07 -21.16
CA GLU A 43 11.16 -3.01 -22.44
C GLU A 43 10.81 -1.75 -23.24
N VAL A 44 9.58 -1.27 -23.14
CA VAL A 44 9.12 -0.08 -23.86
C VAL A 44 9.53 1.21 -23.12
N PHE A 45 9.57 1.18 -21.79
CA PHE A 45 9.91 2.33 -20.93
C PHE A 45 10.99 1.99 -19.90
N PRO A 46 12.23 1.73 -20.32
CA PRO A 46 13.29 1.24 -19.43
C PRO A 46 13.63 2.22 -18.29
N GLU A 47 13.73 3.51 -18.56
CA GLU A 47 14.06 4.51 -17.52
C GLU A 47 12.97 4.64 -16.46
N LEU A 48 11.69 4.56 -16.87
CA LEU A 48 10.57 4.66 -15.95
C LEU A 48 10.45 3.38 -15.11
N ALA A 49 10.66 2.22 -15.72
CA ALA A 49 10.72 0.96 -14.99
C ALA A 49 11.82 0.95 -13.92
N GLU A 50 13.00 1.49 -14.22
CA GLU A 50 14.08 1.63 -13.24
C GLU A 50 13.73 2.59 -12.09
N LYS A 51 13.05 3.70 -12.38
CA LYS A 51 12.56 4.63 -11.33
C LYS A 51 11.52 3.95 -10.43
N LEU A 52 10.58 3.21 -11.00
CA LEU A 52 9.52 2.51 -10.25
C LEU A 52 10.07 1.35 -9.42
N ARG A 53 11.11 0.64 -9.91
CA ARG A 53 11.84 -0.36 -9.12
C ARG A 53 12.51 0.24 -7.88
N LYS A 54 12.99 1.48 -7.99
CA LYS A 54 13.63 2.19 -6.87
C LYS A 54 12.63 2.77 -5.87
N SER A 55 11.39 3.08 -6.29
CA SER A 55 10.38 3.71 -5.43
C SER A 55 9.65 2.74 -4.51
N ARG A 56 9.48 1.47 -4.92
CA ARG A 56 9.03 0.39 -4.01
C ARG A 56 10.20 -0.54 -3.74
N GLY A 57 11.00 -0.18 -2.75
CA GLY A 57 11.99 -1.10 -2.21
C GLY A 57 11.31 -2.42 -1.82
N ALA A 58 11.87 -3.54 -2.25
CA ALA A 58 11.44 -4.84 -1.75
C ALA A 58 11.54 -4.80 -0.22
N GLN A 59 10.44 -5.05 0.48
CA GLN A 59 10.49 -5.36 1.90
C GLN A 59 11.15 -6.74 2.02
N LYS A 60 12.49 -6.77 1.90
CA LYS A 60 13.32 -7.97 1.75
C LYS A 60 13.11 -8.99 2.87
N ALA A 61 12.60 -8.54 4.01
CA ALA A 61 11.99 -9.35 5.06
C ALA A 61 11.08 -8.43 5.90
N PRO A 62 10.04 -8.95 6.58
CA PRO A 62 9.38 -8.19 7.64
C PRO A 62 10.40 -7.92 8.75
N THR A 63 10.87 -6.67 8.86
CA THR A 63 11.82 -6.25 9.91
C THR A 63 11.22 -6.30 11.31
N LYS A 64 9.89 -6.43 11.40
CA LYS A 64 9.13 -6.55 12.64
C LYS A 64 8.37 -7.86 12.61
N GLN A 65 8.55 -8.67 13.64
CA GLN A 65 7.75 -9.87 13.84
C GLN A 65 6.54 -9.52 14.70
N LEU A 66 5.35 -9.93 14.25
CA LEU A 66 4.15 -9.83 15.08
C LEU A 66 4.19 -10.97 16.09
N VAL A 67 4.36 -10.63 17.37
CA VAL A 67 4.34 -11.60 18.47
C VAL A 67 3.15 -11.32 19.38
N SER A 68 2.51 -12.38 19.87
CA SER A 68 1.50 -12.27 20.92
C SER A 68 2.20 -12.24 22.27
N LEU A 69 2.34 -11.06 22.86
CA LEU A 69 3.00 -10.83 24.14
C LEU A 69 2.00 -10.24 25.14
N ARG A 70 2.00 -10.76 26.37
CA ARG A 70 1.27 -10.14 27.49
C ARG A 70 2.13 -9.02 28.07
N ILE A 71 1.56 -7.83 28.16
CA ILE A 71 2.18 -6.63 28.73
C ILE A 71 1.32 -6.18 29.91
N ASP A 72 1.95 -5.73 30.99
CA ASP A 72 1.25 -5.16 32.13
C ASP A 72 0.38 -3.97 31.71
N ARG A 73 -0.81 -3.89 32.28
CA ARG A 73 -1.84 -2.94 31.85
C ARG A 73 -1.39 -1.49 32.00
N ASP A 74 -0.75 -1.15 33.11
CA ASP A 74 -0.24 0.19 33.41
C ASP A 74 0.85 0.63 32.41
N VAL A 75 1.76 -0.26 32.04
CA VAL A 75 2.79 -0.03 31.03
C VAL A 75 2.15 0.26 29.67
N LEU A 76 1.17 -0.56 29.26
CA LEU A 76 0.49 -0.41 27.98
C LEU A 76 -0.27 0.93 27.92
N GLU A 77 -1.00 1.28 28.98
CA GLU A 77 -1.76 2.53 29.04
C GLU A 77 -0.84 3.77 29.01
N ARG A 78 0.33 3.72 29.67
CA ARG A 78 1.34 4.79 29.59
C ARG A 78 1.84 5.00 28.17
N PHE A 79 2.08 3.94 27.41
CA PHE A 79 2.46 4.09 26.00
C PHE A 79 1.29 4.63 25.18
N LYS A 80 0.08 4.07 25.28
CA LYS A 80 -1.08 4.58 24.52
C LYS A 80 -1.37 6.07 24.77
N ALA A 81 -1.23 6.52 26.02
CA ALA A 81 -1.41 7.92 26.40
C ALA A 81 -0.44 8.89 25.69
N SER A 82 0.68 8.40 25.16
CA SER A 82 1.61 9.20 24.35
C SER A 82 1.07 9.54 22.94
N GLY A 83 -0.10 9.02 22.55
CA GLY A 83 -0.78 9.35 21.31
C GLY A 83 -0.32 8.53 20.08
N PRO A 84 -0.58 9.02 18.86
CA PRO A 84 -0.19 8.33 17.63
C PRO A 84 1.30 7.94 17.62
N GLY A 85 1.59 6.74 17.12
CA GLY A 85 2.96 6.20 17.10
C GLY A 85 3.45 5.57 18.41
N TRP A 86 2.57 5.37 19.40
CA TRP A 86 2.96 4.77 20.68
C TRP A 86 3.62 3.39 20.56
N GLN A 87 3.18 2.56 19.61
CA GLN A 87 3.80 1.25 19.35
C GLN A 87 5.24 1.38 18.86
N SER A 88 5.54 2.39 18.05
CA SER A 88 6.91 2.68 17.60
C SER A 88 7.78 3.10 18.78
N ARG A 89 7.28 3.97 19.67
CA ARG A 89 7.99 4.37 20.90
C ARG A 89 8.23 3.18 21.83
N MET A 90 7.24 2.30 21.97
CA MET A 90 7.39 1.06 22.73
C MET A 90 8.49 0.17 22.14
N ASN A 91 8.52 -0.01 20.82
CA ASN A 91 9.57 -0.76 20.14
C ASN A 91 10.97 -0.15 20.33
N GLU A 92 11.11 1.18 20.29
CA GLU A 92 12.39 1.85 20.57
C GLU A 92 12.86 1.63 22.01
N ALA A 93 11.95 1.69 22.99
CA ALA A 93 12.29 1.36 24.38
C ALA A 93 12.80 -0.09 24.51
N LEU A 94 12.16 -1.05 23.83
CA LEU A 94 12.61 -2.44 23.81
C LEU A 94 14.00 -2.59 23.16
N ARG A 95 14.28 -1.84 22.08
CA ARG A 95 15.60 -1.84 21.42
C ARG A 95 16.70 -1.32 22.34
N LEU A 96 16.42 -0.27 23.10
CA LEU A 96 17.39 0.29 24.06
C LEU A 96 17.63 -0.63 25.26
N ALA A 97 16.61 -1.40 25.67
CA ALA A 97 16.72 -2.34 26.77
C ALA A 97 17.45 -3.64 26.39
N ALA A 98 17.30 -4.11 25.14
CA ALA A 98 17.81 -5.42 24.70
C ALA A 98 19.32 -5.66 24.95
N PRO A 99 20.24 -4.68 24.75
CA PRO A 99 21.66 -4.88 25.04
C PRO A 99 22.00 -5.08 26.52
N ASN A 100 21.11 -4.67 27.43
CA ASN A 100 21.32 -4.76 28.89
C ASN A 100 20.73 -6.06 29.49
N LEU A 101 20.23 -6.97 28.65
CA LEU A 101 19.73 -8.25 29.13
C LEU A 101 20.91 -9.13 29.56
N PRO A 102 20.80 -9.83 30.71
CA PRO A 102 21.83 -10.78 31.10
C PRO A 102 21.95 -11.88 30.05
N THR A 103 23.17 -12.16 29.61
CA THR A 103 23.45 -13.32 28.76
C THR A 103 23.19 -14.58 29.57
N ALA A 104 22.46 -15.53 28.98
CA ALA A 104 22.21 -16.85 29.58
C ALA A 104 23.51 -17.68 29.66
#